data_AF-A0A9Q9DP43-F1
#
_entry.id   AF-A0A9Q9DP43-F1
#
_cell.length_a   1.000
_cell.length_b   1.000
_cell.length_c   1.000
_cell.angle_alpha   90.00
_cell.angle_beta   90.00
_cell.angle_gamma   90.00
#
_symmetry.space_group_name_H-M   'P 1'
#
loop_
_entity.id
_entity.type
_entity.pdbx_description
1 polymer ?
#
loop_
_entity_poly.entity_id
_entity_poly.type
_entity_poly.pdbx_seq_one_letter_code
_entity_poly.pdbx_strand_id
1 'polypeptide(L)'
;MAERVAFLDMVINLPASAPKDHAHIIDQRFKGRSTARIQDAIVTVLFNVCPNELPTFLDPNVKDFRLVQTKRRKDRWSLWSAPSGQLVIWKRGRKVILGVEEDLSPVSLRKVVHNIVLHLEVNDDGAWNVPYASVNESSERTWKDIWETTPERESERSIFLPSGIIPKDEYGWSESFSASLTETILEQRMWSRGLFTTGLVIE
;
A
#
# COMPACT_ATOMS: atom_id res chain seq x y z
N MET A 1 7.21 16.05 5.42
CA MET A 1 7.39 16.25 6.90
C MET A 1 6.44 15.27 7.55
N ALA A 2 6.87 14.37 8.43
CA ALA A 2 6.00 13.27 8.86
C ALA A 2 4.70 13.77 9.54
N GLU A 3 3.54 13.34 9.04
CA GLU A 3 2.23 13.79 9.51
C GLU A 3 1.97 13.31 10.96
N ARG A 4 1.51 14.22 11.82
CA ARG A 4 1.15 13.90 13.20
C ARG A 4 -0.33 13.52 13.32
N VAL A 5 -0.59 12.29 13.74
CA VAL A 5 -1.92 11.68 13.77
C VAL A 5 -2.35 11.28 15.18
N ALA A 6 -3.67 11.23 15.38
CA ALA A 6 -4.32 10.60 16.53
C ALA A 6 -4.89 9.24 16.10
N PHE A 7 -5.06 8.30 17.04
CA PHE A 7 -5.56 6.96 16.75
C PHE A 7 -6.90 6.68 17.43
N LEU A 8 -7.72 5.85 16.79
CA LEU A 8 -9.00 5.36 17.30
C LEU A 8 -8.81 4.09 18.13
N ASP A 9 -9.63 3.92 19.17
CA ASP A 9 -9.55 2.78 20.09
C ASP A 9 -10.80 1.88 20.01
N MET A 10 -11.24 1.58 18.80
CA MET A 10 -12.58 1.01 18.54
C MET A 10 -12.56 -0.43 18.01
N VAL A 11 -11.42 -0.93 17.54
CA VAL A 11 -11.28 -2.29 17.00
C VAL A 11 -10.46 -3.10 17.98
N ILE A 12 -11.01 -4.22 18.48
CA ILE A 12 -10.37 -5.04 19.52
C ILE A 12 -9.00 -5.58 19.08
N ASN A 13 -8.85 -5.83 17.78
CA ASN A 13 -7.60 -6.29 17.15
C ASN A 13 -6.72 -5.14 16.64
N LEU A 14 -7.09 -3.87 16.86
CA LEU A 14 -6.29 -2.66 16.56
C LEU A 14 -6.49 -1.61 17.67
N PRO A 15 -6.24 -1.92 18.96
CA PRO A 15 -6.43 -0.96 20.02
C PRO A 15 -5.35 0.11 19.97
N ALA A 16 -5.68 1.35 20.34
CA ALA A 16 -4.75 2.47 20.29
C ALA A 16 -3.57 2.33 21.28
N SER A 17 -3.70 1.43 22.26
CA SER A 17 -2.70 1.10 23.29
C SER A 17 -1.76 -0.04 22.91
N ALA A 18 -1.89 -0.60 21.69
CA ALA A 18 -1.03 -1.67 21.19
C ALA A 18 0.45 -1.23 21.03
N PRO A 19 1.40 -2.17 20.90
CA PRO A 19 2.80 -1.85 20.67
C PRO A 19 3.01 -0.95 19.45
N LYS A 20 4.12 -0.21 19.44
CA LYS A 20 4.41 0.81 18.42
C LYS A 20 4.35 0.27 16.98
N ASP A 21 4.76 -0.97 16.76
CA ASP A 21 4.82 -1.63 15.44
C ASP A 21 3.52 -2.30 15.02
N HIS A 22 2.50 -2.27 15.90
CA HIS A 22 1.15 -2.69 15.59
C HIS A 22 0.46 -1.66 14.68
N ALA A 23 -0.56 -2.10 13.93
CA ALA A 23 -1.36 -1.21 13.12
C ALA A 23 -2.42 -0.49 13.95
N HIS A 24 -2.66 0.79 13.65
CA HIS A 24 -3.66 1.62 14.32
C HIS A 24 -4.51 2.38 13.30
N ILE A 25 -5.79 2.60 13.62
CA ILE A 25 -6.67 3.38 12.74
C ILE A 25 -6.51 4.86 13.07
N ILE A 26 -6.15 5.66 12.07
CA ILE A 26 -5.96 7.11 12.22
C ILE A 26 -7.31 7.82 12.33
N ASP A 27 -7.47 8.64 13.37
CA ASP A 27 -8.57 9.61 13.48
C ASP A 27 -8.24 10.88 12.69
N GLN A 28 -8.85 11.02 11.52
CA GLN A 28 -8.66 12.16 10.62
C GLN A 28 -9.22 13.48 11.15
N ARG A 29 -10.00 13.45 12.23
CA ARG A 29 -10.60 14.65 12.84
C ARG A 29 -9.61 15.42 13.70
N PHE A 30 -8.54 14.77 14.16
CA PHE A 30 -7.61 15.34 15.11
C PHE A 30 -6.17 15.24 14.63
N LYS A 31 -5.45 16.37 14.69
CA LYS A 31 -3.99 16.36 14.61
C LYS A 31 -3.45 15.84 15.93
N GLY A 32 -2.74 14.71 15.89
CA GLY A 32 -2.20 14.10 17.09
C GLY A 32 -0.73 14.43 17.32
N ARG A 33 -0.04 13.51 18.01
CA ARG A 33 1.40 13.63 18.34
C ARG A 33 2.25 12.52 17.73
N SER A 34 1.61 11.47 17.23
CA SER A 34 2.27 10.27 16.73
C SER A 34 2.54 10.38 15.24
N THR A 35 3.61 9.78 14.76
CA THR A 35 3.89 9.69 13.33
C THR A 35 3.14 8.51 12.73
N ALA A 36 2.36 8.75 11.68
CA ALA A 36 1.69 7.69 10.94
C ALA A 36 2.72 6.76 10.28
N ARG A 37 2.44 5.46 10.30
CA ARG A 37 3.21 4.45 9.59
C ARG A 37 2.37 3.79 8.49
N ILE A 38 3.03 3.02 7.64
CA ILE A 38 2.36 2.42 6.48
C ILE A 38 1.24 1.46 6.88
N GLN A 39 1.42 0.69 7.95
CA GLN A 39 0.39 -0.20 8.46
C GLN A 39 -0.84 0.57 8.95
N ASP A 40 -0.64 1.75 9.55
CA ASP A 40 -1.72 2.61 10.02
C ASP A 40 -2.52 3.15 8.83
N ALA A 41 -1.82 3.56 7.76
CA ALA A 41 -2.45 4.01 6.52
C ALA A 41 -3.27 2.89 5.86
N ILE A 42 -2.75 1.67 5.79
CA ILE A 42 -3.45 0.51 5.22
C ILE A 42 -4.75 0.22 5.99
N VAL A 43 -4.68 0.06 7.32
CA VAL A 43 -5.88 -0.25 8.11
C VAL A 43 -6.87 0.91 8.14
N THR A 44 -6.39 2.15 8.02
CA THR A 44 -7.25 3.33 7.88
C THR A 44 -7.99 3.35 6.55
N VAL A 45 -7.34 2.98 5.44
CA VAL A 45 -8.00 2.82 4.13
C VAL A 45 -9.10 1.76 4.24
N LEU A 46 -8.76 0.58 4.76
CA LEU A 46 -9.69 -0.53 4.90
C LEU A 46 -10.88 -0.17 5.79
N PHE A 47 -10.64 0.50 6.92
CA PHE A 47 -11.70 0.97 7.81
C PHE A 47 -12.68 1.92 7.12
N ASN A 48 -12.20 2.81 6.25
CA ASN A 48 -13.06 3.77 5.56
C ASN A 48 -13.78 3.18 4.33
N VAL A 49 -13.15 2.22 3.66
CA VAL A 49 -13.65 1.65 2.40
C VAL A 49 -14.51 0.41 2.63
N CYS A 50 -14.03 -0.55 3.41
CA CYS A 50 -14.65 -1.84 3.65
C CYS A 50 -14.56 -2.25 5.14
N PRO A 51 -15.17 -1.47 6.07
CA PRO A 51 -15.05 -1.71 7.52
C PRO A 51 -15.49 -3.11 7.95
N ASN A 52 -16.49 -3.70 7.28
CA ASN A 52 -16.99 -5.04 7.58
C ASN A 52 -15.98 -6.15 7.24
N GLU A 53 -15.04 -5.86 6.33
CA GLU A 53 -14.04 -6.83 5.85
C GLU A 53 -12.68 -6.63 6.50
N LEU A 54 -12.53 -5.59 7.32
CA LEU A 54 -11.32 -5.35 8.10
C LEU A 54 -10.99 -6.54 9.04
N PRO A 55 -11.95 -7.18 9.74
CA PRO A 55 -11.66 -8.38 10.53
C PRO A 55 -11.08 -9.51 9.67
N THR A 56 -11.63 -9.74 8.48
CA THR A 56 -11.14 -10.75 7.52
C THR A 56 -9.72 -10.43 7.06
N PHE A 57 -9.43 -9.16 6.78
CA PHE A 57 -8.07 -8.73 6.45
C PHE A 57 -7.09 -8.99 7.60
N LEU A 58 -7.49 -8.71 8.84
CA LEU A 58 -6.64 -8.90 10.02
C LEU A 58 -6.42 -10.37 10.39
N ASP A 59 -7.23 -11.29 9.88
CA ASP A 59 -7.06 -12.73 10.11
C ASP A 59 -5.72 -13.22 9.53
N PRO A 60 -4.80 -13.79 10.33
CA PRO A 60 -3.53 -14.33 9.83
C PRO A 60 -3.69 -15.49 8.84
N ASN A 61 -4.88 -16.11 8.76
CA ASN A 61 -5.18 -17.26 7.91
C ASN A 61 -6.00 -16.93 6.66
N VAL A 62 -6.23 -15.64 6.36
CA VAL A 62 -6.93 -15.23 5.14
C VAL A 62 -6.24 -15.83 3.90
N LYS A 63 -6.99 -16.52 3.03
CA LYS A 63 -6.39 -17.18 1.87
C LYS A 63 -6.04 -16.17 0.80
N ASP A 64 -7.01 -15.33 0.45
CA ASP A 64 -6.80 -14.23 -0.46
C ASP A 64 -7.65 -13.02 -0.08
N PHE A 65 -7.02 -11.85 0.01
CA PHE A 65 -7.72 -10.58 0.18
C PHE A 65 -7.08 -9.55 -0.71
N ARG A 66 -7.82 -8.98 -1.64
CA ARG A 66 -7.32 -7.94 -2.55
C ARG A 66 -8.28 -6.77 -2.62
N LEU A 67 -7.80 -5.61 -2.17
CA LEU A 67 -8.46 -4.32 -2.32
C LEU A 67 -7.73 -3.50 -3.39
N VAL A 68 -8.51 -2.94 -4.31
CA VAL A 68 -8.03 -2.04 -5.35
C VAL A 68 -8.84 -0.74 -5.28
N GLN A 69 -8.17 0.40 -5.10
CA GLN A 69 -8.75 1.73 -5.20
C GLN A 69 -8.24 2.41 -6.46
N THR A 70 -9.11 2.59 -7.46
CA THR A 70 -8.74 3.28 -8.70
C THR A 70 -9.30 4.69 -8.70
N LYS A 71 -8.45 5.70 -8.91
CA LYS A 71 -8.88 7.10 -9.00
C LYS A 71 -9.82 7.30 -10.19
N ARG A 72 -11.02 7.83 -9.93
CA ARG A 72 -11.97 8.25 -10.96
C ARG A 72 -11.39 9.47 -11.68
N ARG A 73 -11.36 9.40 -13.01
CA ARG A 73 -11.06 10.59 -13.82
C ARG A 73 -12.19 11.61 -13.63
N LYS A 74 -11.85 12.79 -13.10
CA LYS A 74 -12.70 13.97 -13.31
C LYS A 74 -12.38 14.49 -14.70
N ASP A 75 -13.41 14.48 -15.53
CA ASP A 75 -13.56 15.18 -16.80
C ASP A 75 -13.07 14.45 -18.05
N ARG A 76 -14.03 14.30 -18.98
CA ARG A 76 -13.91 13.65 -20.31
C ARG A 76 -13.08 14.47 -21.32
N TRP A 77 -12.68 15.69 -20.95
CA TRP A 77 -12.01 16.67 -21.81
C TRP A 77 -10.54 16.89 -21.50
N SER A 78 -10.04 16.34 -20.39
CA SER A 78 -8.62 16.38 -20.14
C SER A 78 -7.92 15.19 -20.81
N LEU A 79 -7.61 15.36 -22.09
CA LEU A 79 -6.72 14.47 -22.84
C LEU A 79 -5.24 14.56 -22.37
N TRP A 80 -4.94 15.41 -21.37
CA TRP A 80 -3.58 15.79 -20.98
C TRP A 80 -3.33 15.86 -19.47
N SER A 81 -4.30 15.55 -18.60
CA SER A 81 -4.12 15.69 -17.15
C SER A 81 -4.14 14.37 -16.40
N ALA A 82 -2.98 14.11 -15.80
CA ALA A 82 -2.67 13.30 -14.64
C ALA A 82 -2.95 11.78 -14.71
N PRO A 83 -1.96 10.96 -14.28
CA PRO A 83 -2.13 9.52 -14.10
C PRO A 83 -3.42 9.17 -13.34
N SER A 84 -4.17 8.18 -13.81
CA SER A 84 -5.16 7.52 -12.96
C SER A 84 -4.42 6.64 -11.96
N GLY A 85 -4.12 7.19 -10.79
CA GLY A 85 -3.46 6.44 -9.72
C GLY A 85 -4.34 5.28 -9.23
N GLN A 86 -3.77 4.08 -9.14
CA GLN A 86 -4.42 2.92 -8.51
C GLN A 86 -3.62 2.50 -7.27
N LEU A 87 -4.29 2.41 -6.13
CA LEU A 87 -3.74 1.80 -4.91
C LEU A 87 -4.18 0.34 -4.87
N VAL A 88 -3.23 -0.56 -4.67
CA VAL A 88 -3.49 -1.99 -4.44
C VAL A 88 -2.98 -2.40 -3.08
N ILE A 89 -3.86 -3.00 -2.29
CA ILE A 89 -3.56 -3.67 -1.04
C ILE A 89 -3.93 -5.14 -1.25
N TRP A 90 -2.94 -6.02 -1.22
CA TRP A 90 -3.12 -7.45 -1.40
C TRP A 90 -2.55 -8.20 -0.20
N LYS A 91 -3.30 -9.12 0.40
CA LYS A 91 -2.86 -9.96 1.51
C LYS A 91 -3.17 -11.44 1.27
N ARG A 92 -2.21 -12.30 1.63
CA ARG A 92 -2.39 -13.76 1.72
C ARG A 92 -1.64 -14.27 2.94
N GLY A 93 -2.36 -14.92 3.84
CA GLY A 93 -1.87 -15.28 5.16
C GLY A 93 -1.29 -14.06 5.88
N ARG A 94 0.01 -14.09 6.17
CA ARG A 94 0.75 -13.03 6.87
C ARG A 94 1.49 -12.07 5.96
N LYS A 95 1.48 -12.28 4.65
CA LYS A 95 2.16 -11.42 3.68
C LYS A 95 1.19 -10.40 3.15
N VAL A 96 1.66 -9.16 3.01
CA VAL A 96 0.91 -8.05 2.43
C VAL A 96 1.77 -7.39 1.38
N ILE A 97 1.19 -7.11 0.21
CA ILE A 97 1.78 -6.26 -0.81
C ILE A 97 0.98 -4.97 -0.86
N LEU A 98 1.70 -3.86 -0.87
CA LEU A 98 1.16 -2.54 -1.08
C LEU A 98 1.87 -1.89 -2.25
N GLY A 99 1.12 -1.33 -3.20
CA GLY A 99 1.75 -0.44 -4.17
C GLY A 99 0.78 0.55 -4.76
N VAL A 100 1.36 1.60 -5.32
CA VAL A 100 0.65 2.63 -6.05
C VAL A 100 1.12 2.58 -7.50
N GLU A 101 0.17 2.34 -8.38
CA GLU A 101 0.34 2.36 -9.81
C GLU A 101 0.14 3.79 -10.31
N GLU A 102 1.11 4.30 -11.07
CA GLU A 102 0.99 5.57 -11.77
C GLU A 102 1.01 5.34 -13.28
N ASP A 103 -0.09 5.70 -13.96
CA ASP A 103 -0.17 5.77 -15.42
C ASP A 103 0.59 6.99 -15.94
N LEU A 104 1.86 6.80 -16.33
CA LEU A 104 2.76 7.89 -16.75
C LEU A 104 2.53 8.40 -18.19
N SER A 105 1.41 8.10 -18.87
CA SER A 105 1.29 8.40 -20.31
C SER A 105 0.10 9.27 -20.71
N PRO A 106 0.33 10.41 -21.41
CA PRO A 106 -0.74 11.11 -22.12
C PRO A 106 -1.08 10.46 -23.47
N VAL A 107 -0.11 9.93 -24.22
CA VAL A 107 -0.31 9.49 -25.62
C VAL A 107 0.75 8.44 -26.03
N SER A 108 0.29 7.28 -26.55
CA SER A 108 0.99 6.32 -27.43
C SER A 108 1.89 5.19 -26.90
N LEU A 109 2.31 5.15 -25.64
CA LEU A 109 2.90 3.92 -25.06
C LEU A 109 2.28 3.70 -23.69
N ARG A 110 1.27 2.83 -23.59
CA ARG A 110 0.64 2.43 -22.33
C ARG A 110 1.66 1.67 -21.49
N LYS A 111 2.52 2.41 -20.79
CA LYS A 111 3.43 1.87 -19.79
C LYS A 111 2.87 2.22 -18.43
N VAL A 112 2.25 1.22 -17.82
CA VAL A 112 1.93 1.21 -16.40
C VAL A 112 3.23 1.09 -15.63
N VAL A 113 3.60 2.03 -14.75
CA VAL A 113 4.79 1.85 -13.92
C VAL A 113 4.34 1.68 -12.49
N HIS A 114 4.76 0.58 -11.87
CA HIS A 114 4.68 0.43 -10.42
C HIS A 114 5.93 1.09 -9.86
N ASN A 115 5.80 2.35 -9.45
CA ASN A 115 6.96 3.14 -8.99
C ASN A 115 7.58 2.52 -7.74
N ILE A 116 6.73 2.12 -6.77
CA ILE A 116 7.14 1.51 -5.52
C ILE A 116 6.11 0.44 -5.12
N VAL A 117 6.60 -0.76 -4.84
CA VAL A 117 5.86 -1.85 -4.22
C VAL A 117 6.54 -2.22 -2.91
N LEU A 118 5.79 -2.20 -1.81
CA LEU A 118 6.25 -2.66 -0.51
C LEU A 118 5.75 -4.08 -0.27
N HIS A 119 6.66 -4.92 0.19
CA HIS A 119 6.34 -6.24 0.71
C HIS A 119 6.40 -6.16 2.23
N LEU A 120 5.29 -6.44 2.88
CA LEU A 120 5.13 -6.39 4.33
C LEU A 120 4.78 -7.78 4.86
N GLU A 121 5.20 -8.04 6.09
CA GLU A 121 4.88 -9.26 6.84
C GLU A 121 4.28 -8.91 8.20
N VAL A 122 3.23 -9.63 8.58
CA VAL A 122 2.55 -9.49 9.88
C VAL A 122 2.95 -10.65 10.78
N ASN A 123 3.57 -10.34 11.90
CA ASN A 123 4.01 -11.30 12.89
C ASN A 123 2.84 -11.84 13.73
N ASP A 124 3.09 -12.89 14.52
CA ASP A 124 2.12 -13.49 15.45
C ASP A 124 1.58 -12.50 16.49
N ASP A 125 2.39 -11.51 16.87
CA ASP A 125 2.04 -10.44 17.81
C ASP A 125 1.32 -9.26 17.14
N GLY A 126 1.02 -9.36 15.84
CA GLY A 126 0.39 -8.31 15.06
C GLY A 126 1.34 -7.18 14.65
N ALA A 127 2.64 -7.28 14.94
CA ALA A 127 3.62 -6.31 14.49
C ALA A 127 3.90 -6.44 12.98
N TRP A 128 4.07 -5.31 12.30
CA TRP A 128 4.34 -5.26 10.87
C TRP A 128 5.82 -5.01 10.59
N ASN A 129 6.38 -5.75 9.65
CA ASN A 129 7.73 -5.56 9.16
C ASN A 129 7.72 -5.35 7.64
N VAL A 130 8.66 -4.55 7.13
CA VAL A 130 8.89 -4.34 5.69
C VAL A 130 10.23 -4.99 5.33
N PRO A 131 10.26 -6.29 4.97
CA PRO A 131 11.51 -6.98 4.64
C PRO A 131 12.21 -6.42 3.40
N TYR A 132 11.47 -5.96 2.38
CA TYR A 132 12.03 -5.35 1.17
C TYR A 132 10.99 -4.51 0.41
N ALA A 133 11.49 -3.73 -0.54
CA ALA A 133 10.68 -2.98 -1.50
C ALA A 133 11.16 -3.26 -2.93
N SER A 134 10.25 -3.26 -3.89
CA SER A 134 10.57 -3.28 -5.32
C SER A 134 10.31 -1.90 -5.92
N VAL A 135 11.23 -1.42 -6.76
CA VAL A 135 11.12 -0.12 -7.43
C VAL A 135 11.14 -0.26 -8.94
N ASN A 136 10.44 0.64 -9.62
CA ASN A 136 10.36 0.71 -11.08
C ASN A 136 9.99 -0.63 -11.74
N GLU A 137 9.07 -1.38 -11.13
CA GLU A 137 8.62 -2.64 -11.73
C GLU A 137 7.87 -2.33 -13.03
N SER A 138 8.30 -3.00 -14.10
CA SER A 138 7.88 -2.66 -15.46
C SER A 138 6.39 -2.92 -15.68
N SER A 139 5.84 -2.22 -16.68
CA SER A 139 4.45 -2.35 -17.17
C SER A 139 4.05 -3.73 -17.66
N GLU A 140 4.99 -4.66 -17.79
CA GLU A 140 4.74 -6.01 -18.26
C GLU A 140 4.36 -6.96 -17.13
N ARG A 141 4.69 -6.63 -15.88
CA ARG A 141 4.32 -7.45 -14.73
C ARG A 141 2.91 -7.12 -14.27
N THR A 142 2.05 -8.13 -14.27
CA THR A 142 0.77 -8.06 -13.57
C THR A 142 1.02 -8.09 -12.06
N TRP A 143 0.08 -7.57 -11.25
CA TRP A 143 0.12 -7.73 -9.80
C TRP A 143 0.39 -9.18 -9.36
N LYS A 144 -0.13 -10.17 -10.12
CA LYS A 144 0.10 -11.59 -9.85
C LYS A 144 1.58 -11.96 -10.01
N ASP A 145 2.22 -11.46 -11.05
CA ASP A 145 3.66 -11.68 -11.27
C ASP A 145 4.49 -11.03 -10.16
N ILE A 146 4.11 -9.82 -9.72
CA ILE A 146 4.73 -9.13 -8.59
C ILE A 146 4.61 -9.96 -7.31
N TRP A 147 3.43 -10.53 -7.06
CA TRP A 147 3.19 -11.38 -5.89
C TRP A 147 4.04 -12.66 -5.90
N GLU A 148 4.18 -13.29 -7.05
CA GLU A 148 4.93 -14.55 -7.22
C GLU A 148 6.45 -14.33 -7.33
N THR A 149 6.89 -13.07 -7.40
CA THR A 149 8.30 -12.70 -7.42
C THR A 149 8.85 -12.71 -6.00
N THR A 150 9.85 -13.56 -5.75
CA THR A 150 10.61 -13.59 -4.50
C THR A 150 11.96 -12.91 -4.67
N PRO A 151 12.55 -12.34 -3.61
CA PRO A 151 13.90 -11.74 -3.64
C PRO A 151 14.97 -12.68 -4.20
N GLU A 152 14.88 -13.97 -3.87
CA GLU A 152 15.80 -15.00 -4.35
C GLU A 152 15.77 -15.16 -5.88
N ARG A 153 14.59 -15.01 -6.50
CA ARG A 153 14.40 -15.16 -7.96
C ARG A 153 14.95 -13.99 -8.77
N GLU A 154 15.13 -12.81 -8.17
CA GLU A 154 15.66 -11.63 -8.87
C GLU A 154 17.17 -11.49 -8.80
N SER A 155 17.83 -12.17 -7.84
CA SER A 155 19.30 -12.17 -7.73
C SER A 155 20.02 -12.69 -8.99
N GLU A 156 19.31 -13.39 -9.88
CA GLU A 156 19.82 -13.91 -11.15
C GLU A 156 19.48 -13.03 -12.37
N ARG A 157 18.68 -11.97 -12.22
CA ARG A 157 18.21 -11.15 -13.35
C ARG A 157 18.51 -9.65 -13.18
N SER A 158 19.63 -9.28 -13.82
CA SER A 158 19.84 -8.01 -14.54
C SER A 158 20.70 -6.95 -13.87
N ILE A 159 21.84 -6.69 -14.52
CA ILE A 159 22.79 -5.59 -14.27
C ILE A 159 22.39 -4.32 -15.07
N PHE A 160 21.24 -4.29 -15.78
CA PHE A 160 21.02 -3.29 -16.83
C PHE A 160 19.64 -2.59 -16.91
N LEU A 161 18.81 -2.59 -15.86
CA LEU A 161 17.66 -1.66 -15.74
C LEU A 161 17.56 -1.11 -14.30
N PRO A 162 17.05 0.12 -14.07
CA PRO A 162 16.93 0.73 -12.75
C PRO A 162 15.76 0.14 -11.90
N SER A 163 15.37 -1.10 -12.19
CA SER A 163 14.39 -1.89 -11.44
C SER A 163 15.13 -2.87 -10.54
N GLY A 164 14.72 -2.97 -9.27
CA GLY A 164 15.36 -3.91 -8.35
C GLY A 164 14.65 -4.04 -7.01
N ILE A 165 14.95 -5.14 -6.33
CA ILE A 165 14.57 -5.39 -4.94
C ILE A 165 15.59 -4.75 -4.02
N ILE A 166 15.08 -3.98 -3.06
CA ILE A 166 15.87 -3.26 -2.07
C ILE A 166 15.55 -3.86 -0.69
N PRO A 167 16.47 -4.64 -0.09
CA PRO A 167 16.32 -5.17 1.26
C PRO A 167 16.22 -4.06 2.31
N LYS A 168 15.59 -4.38 3.45
CA LYS A 168 15.34 -3.42 4.55
C LYS A 168 16.60 -2.72 5.07
N ASP A 169 17.71 -3.43 5.07
CA ASP A 169 18.92 -3.19 5.84
C ASP A 169 20.06 -2.55 5.05
N GLU A 170 19.95 -2.46 3.72
CA GLU A 170 21.09 -2.03 2.92
C GLU A 170 21.36 -0.52 3.03
N TYR A 171 20.31 0.32 3.17
CA TYR A 171 20.47 1.79 3.19
C TYR A 171 19.34 2.60 3.89
N GLY A 172 18.38 1.96 4.56
CA GLY A 172 17.21 2.67 5.14
C GLY A 172 16.17 3.15 4.11
N TRP A 173 16.27 2.67 2.87
CA TRP A 173 15.36 3.06 1.77
C TRP A 173 13.97 2.49 1.96
N SER A 174 13.82 1.31 2.55
CA SER A 174 12.52 0.71 2.87
C SER A 174 11.68 1.63 3.78
N GLU A 175 12.30 2.28 4.76
CA GLU A 175 11.64 3.25 5.63
C GLU A 175 11.27 4.53 4.86
N SER A 176 12.14 4.98 3.96
CA SER A 176 11.88 6.17 3.13
C SER A 176 10.72 5.93 2.15
N PHE A 177 10.67 4.76 1.52
CA PHE A 177 9.56 4.36 0.65
C PHE A 177 8.26 4.14 1.43
N SER A 178 8.35 3.51 2.60
CA SER A 178 7.24 3.38 3.54
C SER A 178 6.67 4.74 3.93
N ALA A 179 7.52 5.71 4.27
CA ALA A 179 7.11 7.07 4.58
C ALA A 179 6.46 7.77 3.37
N SER A 180 7.08 7.67 2.18
CA SER A 180 6.57 8.29 0.95
C SER A 180 5.19 7.75 0.56
N LEU A 181 4.98 6.43 0.64
CA LEU A 181 3.69 5.82 0.37
C LEU A 181 2.64 6.15 1.43
N THR A 182 3.06 6.21 2.71
CA THR A 182 2.18 6.66 3.79
C THR A 182 1.66 8.08 3.52
N GLU A 183 2.56 9.02 3.23
CA GLU A 183 2.22 10.41 2.91
C GLU A 183 1.30 10.48 1.69
N THR A 184 1.63 9.75 0.62
CA THR A 184 0.82 9.68 -0.60
C THR A 184 -0.61 9.19 -0.34
N ILE A 185 -0.77 8.10 0.41
CA ILE A 185 -2.08 7.53 0.75
C ILE A 185 -2.91 8.52 1.57
N LEU A 186 -2.28 9.18 2.55
CA LEU A 186 -2.94 10.10 3.47
C LEU A 186 -3.32 11.42 2.79
N GLU A 187 -2.38 12.07 2.09
CA GLU A 187 -2.60 13.34 1.40
C GLU A 187 -3.63 13.22 0.29
N GLN A 188 -3.55 12.16 -0.52
CA GLN A 188 -4.51 11.95 -1.62
C GLN A 188 -5.85 11.39 -1.13
N ARG A 189 -5.95 11.02 0.16
CA ARG A 189 -7.14 10.41 0.77
C ARG A 189 -7.68 9.30 -0.11
N MET A 190 -6.85 8.27 -0.35
CA MET A 190 -7.16 7.19 -1.31
C MET A 190 -8.39 6.33 -0.96
N TRP A 191 -9.10 6.67 0.12
CA TRP A 191 -10.39 6.12 0.56
C TRP A 191 -11.59 7.07 0.34
N SER A 192 -11.38 8.24 -0.28
CA SER A 192 -12.41 9.28 -0.39
C SER A 192 -13.54 8.87 -1.34
N ARG A 193 -14.77 8.79 -0.79
CA ARG A 193 -15.97 8.42 -1.55
C ARG A 193 -16.22 9.45 -2.67
N GLY A 194 -16.38 8.96 -3.89
CA GLY A 194 -16.64 9.77 -5.09
C GLY A 194 -15.40 10.16 -5.89
N LEU A 195 -14.20 10.00 -5.33
CA LEU A 195 -12.92 10.16 -6.05
C LEU A 195 -12.33 8.83 -6.51
N PHE A 196 -12.71 7.71 -5.89
CA PHE A 196 -12.17 6.39 -6.21
C PHE A 196 -13.29 5.38 -6.50
N THR A 197 -12.96 4.34 -7.27
CA THR A 197 -13.76 3.11 -7.42
C THR A 197 -13.07 1.98 -6.68
N THR A 198 -13.86 1.18 -5.97
CA THR A 198 -13.39 0.03 -5.20
C THR A 198 -13.59 -1.26 -5.98
N GLY A 199 -12.52 -2.02 -6.17
CA GLY A 199 -12.57 -3.45 -6.46
C GLY A 199 -12.14 -4.24 -5.23
N LEU A 200 -12.91 -5.25 -4.84
CA LEU A 200 -12.62 -6.09 -3.67
C LEU A 200 -12.79 -7.56 -4.05
N VAL A 201 -11.81 -8.38 -3.70
CA VAL A 201 -11.82 -9.85 -3.86
C VAL A 201 -11.42 -10.47 -2.52
N ILE A 202 -12.19 -11.47 -2.08
CA ILE A 202 -11.99 -12.20 -0.83
C ILE A 202 -12.24 -13.69 -1.12
N GLU A 203 -11.29 -14.56 -0.76
CA GLU A 203 -11.38 -16.04 -0.89
C GLU A 203 -11.02 -16.78 0.40
#